data_AF-A0A9D4WP99-F1
#
_entry.id   AF-A0A9D4WP99-F1
#
_cell.length_a   1.000
_cell.length_b   1.000
_cell.length_c   1.000
_cell.angle_alpha   90.00
_cell.angle_beta   90.00
_cell.angle_gamma   90.00
#
_symmetry.space_group_name_H-M   'P 1'
#
loop_
_entity.id
_entity.type
_entity.pdbx_description
1 polymer ?
#
loop_
_entity_poly.entity_id
_entity_poly.type
_entity_poly.pdbx_seq_one_letter_code
_entity_poly.pdbx_strand_id
1 'polypeptide(L)'
;TGKRERSNKLIFGCDRGGKHKRTDSGTQSASKKCGCPFKIRSTPTNDESGWKIDVKCGLHNHGLPDRLEGHSFIGRLTTDEKQHVADLIKRHVPHRHILLSLQDRDPENVTRITQVYKHKSVIQKEIRGPRSEIQHLFKLIEDAGYVY
;
A
#
# COMPACT_ATOMS: atom_id res chain seq x y z
N THR A 1 -24.39 -2.51 -26.49
CA THR A 1 -23.70 -1.80 -25.40
C THR A 1 -22.42 -2.56 -25.05
N GLY A 2 -21.27 -2.06 -25.50
CA GLY A 2 -20.00 -2.80 -25.45
C GLY A 2 -19.50 -2.99 -24.02
N LYS A 3 -19.60 -4.22 -23.51
CA LYS A 3 -18.91 -4.62 -22.28
C LYS A 3 -17.41 -4.55 -22.56
N ARG A 4 -16.71 -3.68 -21.84
CA ARG A 4 -15.25 -3.59 -21.88
C ARG A 4 -14.70 -4.88 -21.27
N GLU A 5 -14.37 -5.85 -22.12
CA GLU A 5 -13.66 -7.06 -21.72
C GLU A 5 -12.40 -6.64 -20.96
N ARG A 6 -12.24 -7.10 -19.72
CA ARG A 6 -10.99 -6.91 -18.98
C ARG A 6 -9.93 -7.71 -19.73
N SER A 7 -8.99 -7.01 -20.36
CA SER A 7 -7.83 -7.66 -20.97
C SER A 7 -7.10 -8.45 -19.88
N ASN A 8 -7.00 -9.77 -20.04
CA ASN A 8 -6.28 -10.66 -19.12
C ASN A 8 -4.75 -10.43 -19.09
N LYS A 9 -4.26 -9.35 -19.71
CA LYS A 9 -2.85 -8.99 -19.81
C LYS A 9 -2.42 -8.14 -18.62
N LEU A 10 -1.34 -8.55 -17.95
CA LEU A 10 -0.63 -7.75 -16.95
C LEU A 10 0.56 -7.03 -17.59
N ILE A 11 0.81 -5.80 -17.14
CA ILE A 11 1.96 -5.01 -17.55
C ILE A 11 2.71 -4.61 -16.29
N PHE A 12 3.96 -5.06 -16.19
CA PHE A 12 4.90 -4.60 -15.18
C PHE A 12 5.79 -3.52 -15.80
N GLY A 13 5.97 -2.41 -15.10
CA GLY A 13 6.82 -1.31 -15.57
C GLY A 13 7.60 -0.74 -14.40
N CYS A 14 8.63 0.05 -14.72
CA CYS A 14 9.41 0.73 -13.70
C CYS A 14 8.56 1.78 -12.96
N ASP A 15 8.76 1.93 -11.65
CA ASP A 15 8.14 2.97 -10.82
C ASP A 15 8.43 4.41 -11.33
N ARG A 16 9.55 4.58 -12.04
CA ARG A 16 9.94 5.84 -12.69
C ARG A 16 9.40 5.98 -14.13
N GLY A 17 8.55 5.06 -14.56
CA GLY A 17 7.95 5.03 -15.89
C GLY A 17 6.89 6.10 -16.14
N GLY A 18 6.79 6.50 -17.41
CA GLY A 18 5.81 7.49 -17.88
C GLY A 18 6.12 8.94 -17.48
N LYS A 19 5.17 9.84 -17.76
CA LYS A 19 5.24 11.26 -17.43
C LYS A 19 4.17 11.63 -16.41
N HIS A 20 4.40 12.67 -15.63
CA HIS A 20 3.37 13.21 -14.75
C HIS A 20 2.28 13.87 -15.59
N LYS A 21 1.01 13.55 -15.32
CA LYS A 21 -0.13 14.32 -15.85
C LYS A 21 -0.31 15.49 -14.90
N ARG A 22 0.10 16.70 -15.30
CA ARG A 22 -0.16 17.90 -14.51
C ARG A 22 -1.68 18.03 -14.36
N THR A 23 -2.16 18.01 -13.13
CA THR A 23 -3.43 18.66 -12.78
C THR A 23 -3.08 20.10 -12.40
N ASP A 24 -3.91 21.08 -12.76
CA ASP A 24 -3.63 22.52 -12.60
C ASP A 24 -3.42 23.00 -11.14
N SER A 25 -3.42 22.09 -10.17
CA SER A 25 -2.97 22.37 -8.81
C SER A 25 -1.43 22.44 -8.77
N GLY A 26 -0.90 23.67 -8.77
CA GLY A 26 0.51 24.07 -8.83
C GLY A 26 1.46 23.57 -7.74
N THR A 27 1.21 22.42 -7.13
CA THR A 27 2.14 21.75 -6.21
C THR A 27 3.14 20.92 -7.02
N GLN A 28 4.36 21.44 -7.19
CA GLN A 28 5.48 20.65 -7.67
C GLN A 28 5.85 19.59 -6.62
N SER A 29 5.17 18.44 -6.65
CA SER A 29 5.71 17.25 -5.97
C SER A 29 6.99 16.82 -6.68
N ALA A 30 8.03 16.46 -5.93
CA ALA A 30 9.24 15.87 -6.46
C ALA A 30 8.89 14.57 -7.20
N SER A 31 8.69 14.66 -8.51
CA SER A 31 8.24 13.54 -9.34
C SER A 31 9.40 12.59 -9.59
N LYS A 32 9.26 11.33 -9.15
CA LYS A 32 10.23 10.27 -9.46
C LYS A 32 10.18 9.81 -10.92
N LYS A 33 9.20 10.25 -11.71
CA LYS A 33 9.00 9.80 -13.08
C LYS A 33 9.97 10.47 -14.05
N CYS A 34 10.78 9.67 -14.74
CA CYS A 34 11.73 10.10 -15.78
C CYS A 34 11.42 9.49 -17.15
N GLY A 35 10.22 8.93 -17.33
CA GLY A 35 9.85 8.29 -18.59
C GLY A 35 10.57 6.97 -18.85
N CYS A 36 10.98 6.25 -17.80
CA CYS A 36 11.69 4.98 -17.94
C CYS A 36 10.95 4.00 -18.88
N PRO A 37 11.62 3.45 -19.92
CA PRO A 37 10.97 2.62 -20.92
C PRO A 37 10.79 1.17 -20.47
N PHE A 38 11.50 0.72 -19.42
CA PHE A 38 11.43 -0.64 -18.89
C PHE A 38 9.98 -1.12 -18.72
N LYS A 39 9.67 -2.25 -19.35
CA LYS A 39 8.32 -2.80 -19.41
C LYS A 39 8.32 -4.28 -19.76
N ILE A 40 7.58 -5.06 -18.97
CA ILE A 40 7.31 -6.47 -19.19
C ILE A 40 5.81 -6.66 -19.34
N ARG A 41 5.42 -7.48 -20.31
CA ARG A 41 4.04 -7.88 -20.56
C ARG A 41 3.88 -9.35 -20.17
N SER A 42 2.91 -9.65 -19.30
CA SER A 42 2.51 -11.02 -19.00
C SER A 42 1.11 -11.26 -19.54
N THR A 43 0.92 -12.33 -20.28
CA THR A 43 -0.37 -12.76 -20.83
C THR A 43 -0.62 -14.21 -20.43
N PRO A 44 -1.79 -14.58 -19.91
CA PRO A 44 -2.07 -15.96 -19.61
C PRO A 44 -2.05 -16.79 -20.88
N THR A 45 -1.58 -18.03 -20.75
CA THR A 45 -1.63 -19.02 -21.82
C THR A 45 -3.07 -19.48 -22.01
N ASN A 46 -3.44 -19.85 -23.24
CA ASN A 46 -4.80 -20.31 -23.56
C ASN A 46 -5.19 -21.57 -22.77
N ASP A 47 -4.21 -22.39 -22.40
CA ASP A 47 -4.43 -23.66 -21.69
C ASP A 47 -4.50 -23.51 -20.17
N GLU A 48 -4.63 -22.28 -19.65
CA GLU A 48 -4.63 -21.90 -18.22
C GLU A 48 -3.42 -22.40 -17.39
N SER A 49 -2.43 -23.02 -18.05
CA SER A 49 -1.25 -23.65 -17.45
C SER A 49 -0.19 -22.67 -16.95
N GLY A 50 -0.35 -21.36 -17.20
CA GLY A 50 0.57 -20.35 -16.73
C GLY A 50 0.51 -19.03 -17.49
N TRP A 51 1.62 -18.28 -17.43
CA TRP A 51 1.74 -16.95 -18.01
C TRP A 51 2.91 -16.89 -19.00
N LYS A 52 2.64 -16.41 -20.22
CA LYS A 52 3.66 -16.03 -21.18
C LYS A 52 4.18 -14.63 -20.86
N ILE A 53 5.49 -14.53 -20.62
CA ILE A 53 6.17 -13.26 -20.32
C ILE A 53 6.88 -12.77 -21.59
N ASP A 54 6.68 -11.50 -21.92
CA ASP A 54 7.22 -10.81 -23.09
C ASP A 54 7.86 -9.49 -22.65
N VAL A 55 9.19 -9.42 -22.74
CA VAL A 55 9.95 -8.23 -22.37
C VAL A 55 9.81 -7.20 -23.48
N LYS A 56 9.07 -6.13 -23.24
CA LYS A 56 8.90 -5.04 -24.22
C LYS A 56 10.09 -4.10 -24.26
N CYS A 57 10.66 -3.81 -23.10
CA CYS A 57 11.93 -3.11 -22.99
C CYS A 57 12.58 -3.57 -21.68
N GLY A 58 13.79 -4.13 -21.79
CA GLY A 58 14.56 -4.60 -20.63
C GLY A 58 15.51 -3.56 -20.04
N LEU A 59 15.57 -2.36 -20.63
CA LEU A 59 16.53 -1.34 -20.25
C LEU A 59 15.89 -0.25 -19.37
N HIS A 60 16.63 0.14 -18.34
CA HIS A 60 16.36 1.35 -17.57
C HIS A 60 17.14 2.52 -18.14
N ASN A 61 16.55 3.71 -18.12
CA ASN A 61 17.22 4.96 -18.53
C ASN A 61 17.72 5.78 -17.34
N HIS A 62 17.85 5.15 -16.17
CA HIS A 62 18.33 5.77 -14.95
C HIS A 62 19.14 4.76 -14.15
N GLY A 63 20.10 5.24 -13.37
CA GLY A 63 20.83 4.41 -12.41
C GLY A 63 19.92 3.89 -11.28
N LEU A 64 20.47 2.96 -10.50
CA LEU A 64 19.87 2.59 -9.22
C LEU A 64 19.79 3.83 -8.33
N PRO A 65 18.73 3.99 -7.52
CA PRO A 65 18.68 5.08 -6.55
C PRO A 65 19.75 4.90 -5.47
N ASP A 66 20.50 5.96 -5.17
CA ASP A 66 21.54 5.96 -4.12
C ASP A 66 20.98 5.68 -2.73
N ARG A 67 19.76 6.16 -2.49
CA ARG A 67 19.00 5.92 -1.26
C ARG A 67 17.58 5.60 -1.67
N LEU A 68 17.03 4.54 -1.10
CA LEU A 68 15.64 4.16 -1.39
C LEU A 68 14.65 5.22 -0.83
N GLU A 69 15.08 6.21 -0.04
CA GLU A 69 14.20 7.14 0.68
C GLU A 69 12.99 7.66 -0.09
N GLY A 70 11.85 7.59 0.59
CA GLY A 70 10.55 7.91 0.02
C GLY A 70 10.04 6.87 -0.98
N HIS A 71 10.71 5.72 -1.19
CA HIS A 71 10.11 4.59 -1.90
C HIS A 71 8.94 4.05 -1.06
N SER A 72 7.81 3.77 -1.70
CA SER A 72 6.58 3.32 -1.03
C SER A 72 6.71 1.97 -0.32
N PHE A 73 7.83 1.28 -0.55
CA PHE A 73 8.19 0.01 0.05
C PHE A 73 8.92 0.16 1.39
N ILE A 74 9.67 1.24 1.58
CA ILE A 74 10.46 1.43 2.80
C ILE A 74 9.55 1.71 3.99
N GLY A 75 9.95 1.14 5.13
CA GLY A 75 9.22 1.28 6.37
C GLY A 75 7.85 0.61 6.33
N ARG A 76 7.61 -0.29 5.36
CA ARG A 76 6.45 -1.18 5.43
C ARG A 76 6.69 -2.17 6.56
N LEU A 77 5.70 -2.28 7.42
CA LEU A 77 5.66 -3.32 8.44
C LEU A 77 5.71 -4.69 7.79
N THR A 78 6.65 -5.51 8.23
CA THR A 78 6.71 -6.95 8.04
C THR A 78 5.51 -7.64 8.71
N THR A 79 5.33 -8.93 8.45
CA THR A 79 4.23 -9.70 9.06
C THR A 79 4.33 -9.69 10.59
N ASP A 80 5.54 -9.89 11.12
CA ASP A 80 5.78 -9.95 12.56
C ASP A 80 5.58 -8.57 13.22
N GLU A 81 6.05 -7.51 12.58
CA GLU A 81 5.82 -6.14 13.05
C GLU A 81 4.34 -5.76 13.00
N LYS A 82 3.59 -6.20 11.99
CA LYS A 82 2.14 -5.98 11.93
C LYS A 82 1.44 -6.62 13.12
N GLN A 83 1.80 -7.86 13.45
CA GLN A 83 1.22 -8.55 14.61
C GLN A 83 1.51 -7.79 15.90
N HIS A 84 2.76 -7.37 16.09
CA HIS A 84 3.15 -6.55 17.23
C HIS A 84 2.38 -5.23 17.33
N VAL A 85 2.26 -4.51 16.21
CA VAL A 85 1.50 -3.26 16.13
C VAL A 85 0.02 -3.50 16.42
N ALA A 86 -0.57 -4.58 15.91
CA ALA A 86 -1.97 -4.93 16.14
C ALA A 86 -2.25 -5.18 17.63
N ASP A 87 -1.36 -5.90 18.32
CA ASP A 87 -1.47 -6.18 19.75
C ASP A 87 -1.41 -4.88 20.58
N LEU A 88 -0.51 -3.96 20.23
CA LEU A 88 -0.38 -2.67 20.91
C LEU A 88 -1.58 -1.75 20.63
N ILE A 89 -2.12 -1.75 19.40
CA ILE A 89 -3.34 -1.01 19.05
C ILE A 89 -4.53 -1.52 19.86
N LYS A 90 -4.67 -2.85 20.00
CA LYS A 90 -5.73 -3.48 20.79
C LYS A 90 -5.66 -3.10 22.27
N ARG A 91 -4.45 -2.85 22.78
CA ARG A 91 -4.19 -2.36 24.14
C ARG A 91 -4.26 -0.83 24.28
N HIS A 92 -4.72 -0.12 23.24
CA HIS A 92 -4.85 1.33 23.22
C HIS A 92 -3.54 2.10 23.47
N VAL A 93 -2.39 1.50 23.15
CA VAL A 93 -1.09 2.16 23.30
C VAL A 93 -0.99 3.33 22.32
N PRO A 94 -0.48 4.51 22.73
CA PRO A 94 -0.35 5.64 21.82
C PRO A 94 0.61 5.32 20.67
N HIS A 95 0.25 5.71 19.44
CA HIS A 95 1.01 5.38 18.22
C HIS A 95 2.49 5.79 18.28
N ARG A 96 2.82 6.87 18.99
CA ARG A 96 4.21 7.28 19.22
C ARG A 96 5.01 6.22 19.97
N HIS A 97 4.44 5.61 21.00
CA HIS A 97 5.08 4.53 21.75
C HIS A 97 5.12 3.22 20.95
N ILE A 98 4.13 2.97 20.09
CA ILE A 98 4.17 1.84 19.15
C ILE A 98 5.35 1.99 18.20
N LEU A 99 5.56 3.19 17.64
CA LEU A 99 6.70 3.45 16.77
C LEU A 99 8.03 3.28 17.50
N LEU A 100 8.15 3.81 18.73
CA LEU A 100 9.35 3.63 19.54
C LEU A 100 9.62 2.14 19.81
N SER A 101 8.58 1.36 20.14
CA SER A 101 8.73 -0.08 20.35
C SER A 101 9.20 -0.85 19.11
N LEU A 102 8.88 -0.36 17.90
CA LEU A 102 9.41 -0.93 16.66
C LEU A 102 10.90 -0.61 16.48
N GLN A 103 11.31 0.61 16.84
CA GLN A 103 12.72 1.06 16.78
C GLN A 103 13.59 0.44 17.87
N ASP A 104 13.03 0.18 19.06
CA ASP A 104 13.74 -0.50 20.15
C ASP A 104 14.03 -1.98 19.80
N ARG A 105 13.18 -2.61 18.99
CA ARG A 105 13.36 -3.99 18.53
C ARG A 105 14.36 -4.09 17.38
N ASP A 106 14.38 -3.09 16.51
CA ASP A 106 15.29 -2.99 15.38
C ASP A 106 15.73 -1.53 15.20
N PRO A 107 16.98 -1.18 15.58
CA PRO A 107 17.51 0.17 15.41
C PRO A 107 17.56 0.65 13.95
N GLU A 108 17.62 -0.29 12.99
CA GLU A 108 17.61 0.02 11.55
C GLU A 108 16.18 0.20 11.00
N ASN A 109 15.17 0.15 11.87
CA ASN A 109 13.77 0.29 11.49
C ASN A 109 13.45 1.71 11.03
N VAL A 110 13.25 1.83 9.71
CA VAL A 110 12.89 3.06 9.01
C VAL A 110 11.38 3.28 8.86
N THR A 111 10.56 2.58 9.65
CA THR A 111 9.11 2.74 9.68
C THR A 111 8.72 4.15 10.09
N ARG A 112 7.72 4.70 9.41
CA ARG A 112 7.15 6.01 9.73
C ARG A 112 5.85 5.82 10.52
N ILE A 113 5.54 6.78 11.40
CA ILE A 113 4.29 6.77 12.18
C ILE A 113 3.03 6.61 11.30
N THR A 114 3.08 7.10 10.06
CA THR A 114 2.01 6.97 9.07
C THR A 114 1.62 5.52 8.77
N GLN A 115 2.56 4.58 8.90
CA GLN A 115 2.32 3.15 8.70
C GLN A 115 1.54 2.55 9.86
N VAL A 116 1.81 3.00 11.10
CA VAL A 116 1.05 2.63 12.28
C VAL A 116 -0.41 3.10 12.14
N TYR A 117 -0.63 4.36 11.74
CA TYR A 117 -1.97 4.88 11.46
C TYR A 117 -2.69 4.09 10.35
N LYS A 118 -1.97 3.78 9.26
CA LYS A 118 -2.53 2.99 8.16
C LYS A 118 -2.93 1.60 8.62
N HIS A 119 -2.10 0.93 9.41
CA HIS A 119 -2.40 -0.41 9.89
C HIS A 119 -3.59 -0.41 10.87
N LYS A 120 -3.67 0.59 11.77
CA LYS A 120 -4.86 0.81 12.61
C LYS A 120 -6.13 0.95 11.78
N SER A 121 -6.09 1.76 10.71
CA SER A 121 -7.25 1.93 9.82
C SER A 121 -7.66 0.62 9.16
N VAL A 122 -6.71 -0.26 8.80
CA VAL A 122 -7.01 -1.60 8.26
C VAL A 122 -7.71 -2.45 9.32
N ILE A 123 -7.16 -2.55 10.52
CA ILE A 123 -7.75 -3.30 11.64
C ILE A 123 -9.18 -2.81 11.93
N GLN A 124 -9.39 -1.50 11.99
CA GLN A 124 -10.72 -0.92 12.20
C GLN A 124 -11.70 -1.27 11.09
N LYS A 125 -11.26 -1.30 9.83
CA LYS A 125 -12.10 -1.73 8.70
C LYS A 125 -12.45 -3.21 8.78
N GLU A 126 -11.51 -4.05 9.20
CA GLU A 126 -11.75 -5.49 9.40
C GLU A 126 -12.78 -5.74 10.52
N ILE A 127 -12.64 -5.05 11.66
CA ILE A 127 -13.59 -5.12 12.78
C ILE A 127 -14.99 -4.63 12.35
N ARG A 128 -15.03 -3.50 11.63
CA ARG A 128 -16.28 -2.90 11.15
C ARG A 128 -17.00 -3.80 10.14
N GLY A 129 -16.22 -4.49 9.29
CA GLY A 129 -16.72 -5.25 8.16
C GLY A 129 -17.40 -4.34 7.12
N PRO A 130 -18.52 -4.77 6.51
CA PRO A 130 -19.19 -4.02 5.44
C PRO A 130 -19.97 -2.79 5.92
N ARG A 131 -20.07 -2.57 7.24
CA ARG A 131 -20.86 -1.48 7.83
C ARG A 131 -20.26 -0.11 7.53
N SER A 132 -21.11 0.91 7.41
CA SER A 132 -20.69 2.30 7.50
C SER A 132 -20.24 2.64 8.94
N GLU A 133 -19.60 3.79 9.14
CA GLU A 133 -19.16 4.22 10.48
C GLU A 133 -20.33 4.38 11.45
N ILE A 134 -21.43 4.98 10.97
CA ILE A 134 -22.65 5.20 11.75
C ILE A 134 -23.32 3.85 12.10
N GLN A 135 -23.44 2.93 11.13
CA GLN A 135 -24.00 1.60 11.38
C GLN A 135 -23.18 0.80 12.40
N HIS A 136 -21.86 0.94 12.37
CA HIS A 136 -20.99 0.28 13.33
C HIS A 136 -21.11 0.87 14.72
N LEU A 137 -21.20 2.21 14.81
CA LEU A 137 -21.45 2.91 16.07
C LEU A 137 -22.78 2.46 16.69
N PHE A 138 -23.88 2.45 15.93
CA PHE A 138 -25.19 1.99 16.43
C PHE A 138 -25.11 0.56 16.97
N LYS A 139 -24.49 -0.34 16.21
CA LYS A 139 -24.29 -1.71 16.68
C LYS A 139 -23.52 -1.77 18.00
N LEU A 140 -22.45 -1.00 18.16
CA LEU A 140 -21.66 -0.98 19.41
C LEU A 140 -22.46 -0.43 20.60
N ILE A 141 -23.33 0.55 20.37
CA ILE A 141 -24.22 1.13 21.39
C ILE A 141 -25.27 0.08 21.82
N GLU A 142 -25.90 -0.59 20.86
CA GLU A 142 -26.84 -1.70 21.09
C GLU A 142 -26.16 -2.85 21.85
N ASP A 143 -24.99 -3.31 21.39
CA ASP A 143 -24.21 -4.40 22.01
C ASP A 143 -23.79 -4.06 23.46
N ALA A 144 -23.58 -2.77 23.76
CA ALA A 144 -23.23 -2.28 25.09
C ALA A 144 -24.46 -2.02 26.00
N GLY A 145 -25.67 -2.29 25.52
CA GLY A 145 -26.90 -2.17 26.29
C GLY A 145 -27.37 -0.73 26.53
N TYR A 146 -26.86 0.23 25.77
CA TYR A 146 -27.35 1.60 25.81
C TYR A 146 -28.68 1.68 25.03
N VAL A 147 -29.76 1.96 25.74
CA VAL A 147 -31.10 2.16 25.17
C VAL A 147 -31.28 3.65 24.84
N TYR A 148 -31.85 3.94 23.67
CA TYR A 148 -32.20 5.29 23.24
C TYR A 148 -33.52 5.76 23.87
#